data_AF-A0A7X4B4S6-F1
#
_entry.id   AF-A0A7X4B4S6-F1
#
_cell.length_a   1.000
_cell.length_b   1.000
_cell.length_c   1.000
_cell.angle_alpha   90.00
_cell.angle_beta   90.00
_cell.angle_gamma   90.00
#
_symmetry.space_group_name_H-M   'P 1'
#
loop_
_entity.id
_entity.type
_entity.pdbx_description
1 polymer ?
#
loop_
_entity_poly.entity_id
_entity_poly.type
_entity_poly.pdbx_seq_one_letter_code
_entity_poly.pdbx_strand_id
1 'polypeptide(L)'
;MRKFVSFSIAAMLITVLVFLTQAQQLSDKAQLGRELFHDPTFKGTINPKVATGLSCANCHADFDDEAEPDGVIRAGHSVIGVPQRGSAKGGMIKGADFARAAGGGGFCYQHFLQKVPESKVNPTAIPAEHAEALMAYFEAISDGKKGPQFEMQMLDATAKTEAGEKIAAMTGDTKKGWELWGRACVVCHPTPKKAGIGIQLVRTRPPRDIDKTIIRWATKIRGGGSLMPFYASDILSDQDIANILAFLREQMESTAR
;
A
#
# COMPACT_ATOMS: atom_id res chain seq x y z
N MET A 1 -57.13 15.55 12.61
CA MET A 1 -56.01 15.15 13.50
C MET A 1 -55.08 14.10 12.89
N ARG A 2 -55.56 13.04 12.23
CA ARG A 2 -54.70 12.00 11.60
C ARG A 2 -53.66 12.52 10.57
N LYS A 3 -54.00 13.52 9.74
CA LYS A 3 -53.07 14.08 8.72
C LYS A 3 -51.94 14.93 9.30
N PHE A 4 -52.14 15.57 10.46
CA PHE A 4 -51.09 16.35 11.13
C PHE A 4 -50.05 15.46 11.81
N VAL A 5 -50.46 14.31 12.36
CA VAL A 5 -49.55 13.35 13.01
C VAL A 5 -48.60 12.68 12.01
N SER A 6 -49.05 12.36 10.80
CA SER A 6 -48.19 11.77 9.76
C SER A 6 -47.12 12.74 9.22
N PHE A 7 -47.40 14.05 9.17
CA PHE A 7 -46.41 15.05 8.74
C PHE A 7 -45.30 15.26 9.77
N SER A 8 -45.64 15.26 11.07
CA SER A 8 -44.65 15.39 12.14
C SER A 8 -43.71 14.19 12.23
N ILE A 9 -44.21 12.97 12.03
CA ILE A 9 -43.37 11.74 12.05
C ILE A 9 -42.42 11.71 10.84
N ALA A 10 -42.89 12.10 9.65
CA ALA A 10 -42.04 12.18 8.46
C ALA A 10 -40.94 13.25 8.59
N ALA A 11 -41.27 14.43 9.11
CA ALA A 11 -40.30 15.50 9.35
C ALA A 11 -39.25 15.11 10.41
N MET A 12 -39.66 14.37 11.46
CA MET A 12 -38.78 13.85 12.50
C MET A 12 -37.85 12.74 11.97
N LEU A 13 -38.34 11.85 11.11
CA LEU A 13 -37.51 10.85 10.44
C LEU A 13 -36.47 11.48 9.50
N ILE A 14 -36.86 12.51 8.73
CA ILE A 14 -35.94 13.23 7.83
C ILE A 14 -34.86 13.96 8.65
N THR A 15 -35.21 14.60 9.76
CA THR A 15 -34.21 15.26 10.62
C THR A 15 -33.26 14.25 11.26
N VAL A 16 -33.75 13.11 11.76
CA VAL A 16 -32.87 12.04 12.29
C VAL A 16 -31.94 11.48 11.22
N LEU A 17 -32.39 11.29 9.98
CA LEU A 17 -31.56 10.89 8.85
C LEU A 17 -30.49 11.94 8.48
N VAL A 18 -30.81 13.23 8.57
CA VAL A 18 -29.84 14.33 8.34
C VAL A 18 -28.81 14.41 9.47
N PHE A 19 -29.21 14.21 10.73
CA PHE A 19 -28.28 14.19 11.86
C PHE A 19 -27.35 12.97 11.83
N LEU A 20 -27.85 11.80 11.40
CA LEU A 20 -27.03 10.59 11.23
C LEU A 20 -26.02 10.72 10.08
N THR A 21 -26.38 11.40 8.99
CA THR A 21 -25.47 11.63 7.85
C THR A 21 -24.41 12.70 8.13
N GLN A 22 -24.73 13.74 8.90
CA GLN A 22 -23.73 14.74 9.33
C GLN A 22 -22.75 14.20 10.37
N ALA A 23 -23.15 13.25 11.23
CA ALA A 23 -22.28 12.65 12.22
C ALA A 23 -21.16 11.75 11.63
N GLN A 24 -21.24 11.39 10.34
CA GLN A 24 -20.24 10.59 9.64
C GLN A 24 -19.47 11.38 8.56
N GLN A 25 -19.66 12.70 8.47
CA GLN A 25 -18.96 13.49 7.47
C GLN A 25 -17.59 13.94 7.99
N LEU A 26 -16.53 13.57 7.27
CA LEU A 26 -15.18 14.06 7.55
C LEU A 26 -15.15 15.60 7.51
N SER A 27 -14.33 16.21 8.37
CA SER A 27 -14.03 17.64 8.24
C SER A 27 -13.43 17.93 6.86
N ASP A 28 -13.55 19.16 6.35
CA ASP A 28 -13.00 19.53 5.03
C ASP A 28 -11.51 19.18 4.90
N LYS A 29 -10.73 19.38 5.98
CA LYS A 29 -9.30 19.02 6.01
C LYS A 29 -9.09 17.50 5.95
N ALA A 30 -9.87 16.71 6.67
CA ALA A 30 -9.80 15.25 6.60
C ALA A 30 -10.32 14.70 5.26
N GLN A 31 -11.31 15.35 4.66
CA GLN A 31 -11.80 15.04 3.32
C GLN A 31 -10.71 15.28 2.26
N LEU A 32 -9.99 16.40 2.34
CA LEU A 32 -8.81 16.64 1.49
C LEU A 32 -7.75 15.54 1.69
N GLY A 33 -7.50 15.12 2.94
CA GLY A 33 -6.57 14.03 3.23
C GLY A 33 -6.99 12.70 2.60
N ARG A 34 -8.30 12.38 2.64
CA ARG A 34 -8.86 11.22 1.95
C ARG A 34 -8.63 11.30 0.44
N GLU A 35 -8.91 12.45 -0.16
CA GLU A 35 -8.70 12.65 -1.59
C GLU A 35 -7.22 12.47 -1.96
N LEU A 36 -6.30 13.06 -1.20
CA LEU A 36 -4.86 12.91 -1.39
C LEU A 36 -4.38 11.46 -1.25
N PHE A 37 -4.95 10.70 -0.33
CA PHE A 37 -4.60 9.30 -0.11
C PHE A 37 -4.93 8.40 -1.31
N HIS A 38 -6.02 8.72 -2.01
CA HIS A 38 -6.52 7.94 -3.16
C HIS A 38 -6.11 8.52 -4.53
N ASP A 39 -5.65 9.77 -4.59
CA ASP A 39 -5.32 10.47 -5.85
C ASP A 39 -3.85 10.24 -6.29
N PRO A 40 -3.62 9.58 -7.45
CA PRO A 40 -2.28 9.32 -7.96
C PRO A 40 -1.54 10.56 -8.48
N THR A 41 -2.24 11.68 -8.67
CA THR A 41 -1.65 12.98 -9.04
C THR A 41 -1.30 13.83 -7.82
N PHE A 42 -1.78 13.41 -6.65
CA PHE A 42 -1.66 14.13 -5.38
C PHE A 42 -2.17 15.59 -5.51
N LYS A 43 -3.40 15.74 -6.02
CA LYS A 43 -4.03 17.02 -6.38
C LYS A 43 -3.20 17.83 -7.38
N GLY A 44 -2.55 17.15 -8.31
CA GLY A 44 -1.74 17.76 -9.36
C GLY A 44 -0.39 18.32 -8.91
N THR A 45 0.06 18.07 -7.67
CA THR A 45 1.38 18.57 -7.22
C THR A 45 2.54 17.71 -7.72
N ILE A 46 2.25 16.49 -8.20
CA ILE A 46 3.26 15.62 -8.80
C ILE A 46 3.55 16.06 -10.24
N ASN A 47 4.84 16.18 -10.57
CA ASN A 47 5.26 16.42 -11.95
C ASN A 47 4.84 15.24 -12.86
N PRO A 48 3.99 15.46 -13.89
CA PRO A 48 3.49 14.39 -14.75
C PRO A 48 4.58 13.60 -15.49
N LYS A 49 5.77 14.19 -15.68
CA LYS A 49 6.90 13.50 -16.36
C LYS A 49 7.53 12.39 -15.52
N VAL A 50 7.35 12.44 -14.20
CA VAL A 50 7.96 11.48 -13.25
C VAL A 50 6.93 10.69 -12.45
N ALA A 51 5.64 11.04 -12.57
CA ALA A 51 4.54 10.32 -11.93
C ALA A 51 4.61 8.80 -12.20
N THR A 52 4.41 8.00 -11.17
CA THR A 52 4.31 6.53 -11.29
C THR A 52 2.89 6.05 -11.60
N GLY A 53 1.88 6.84 -11.26
CA GLY A 53 0.48 6.42 -11.27
C GLY A 53 0.06 5.66 -10.01
N LEU A 54 0.94 5.52 -9.02
CA LEU A 54 0.59 5.02 -7.69
C LEU A 54 -0.19 6.08 -6.90
N SER A 55 -1.04 5.64 -5.98
CA SER A 55 -1.55 6.40 -4.83
C SER A 55 -1.20 5.66 -3.53
N CYS A 56 -1.41 6.30 -2.37
CA CYS A 56 -1.14 5.68 -1.08
C CYS A 56 -2.00 4.41 -0.89
N ALA A 57 -3.25 4.44 -1.36
CA ALA A 57 -4.20 3.34 -1.28
C ALA A 57 -3.78 2.07 -2.03
N ASN A 58 -2.85 2.18 -3.01
CA ASN A 58 -2.31 1.00 -3.69
C ASN A 58 -1.43 0.14 -2.78
N CYS A 59 -0.83 0.75 -1.75
CA CYS A 59 0.10 0.09 -0.85
C CYS A 59 -0.38 0.03 0.60
N HIS A 60 -1.41 0.79 0.99
CA HIS A 60 -1.91 0.85 2.35
C HIS A 60 -3.44 0.83 2.38
N ALA A 61 -4.03 0.14 3.36
CA ALA A 61 -5.46 0.23 3.64
C ALA A 61 -5.73 1.47 4.51
N ASP A 62 -6.85 2.15 4.28
CA ASP A 62 -7.39 3.25 5.10
C ASP A 62 -8.52 2.78 6.04
N PHE A 63 -8.59 1.47 6.28
CA PHE A 63 -9.50 0.78 7.18
C PHE A 63 -8.76 -0.32 7.92
N ASP A 64 -9.42 -0.95 8.89
CA ASP A 64 -8.88 -2.11 9.62
C ASP A 64 -9.05 -3.36 8.74
N ASP A 65 -8.01 -3.70 7.98
CA ASP A 65 -8.02 -4.79 7.00
C ASP A 65 -7.85 -6.17 7.63
N GLU A 66 -7.54 -6.25 8.93
CA GLU A 66 -7.60 -7.47 9.72
C GLU A 66 -9.04 -7.76 10.16
N ALA A 67 -9.76 -6.73 10.65
CA ALA A 67 -11.16 -6.86 11.03
C ALA A 67 -12.12 -6.98 9.84
N GLU A 68 -11.84 -6.24 8.76
CA GLU A 68 -12.70 -6.10 7.58
C GLU A 68 -11.90 -6.34 6.28
N PRO A 69 -11.50 -7.59 6.00
CA PRO A 69 -10.66 -7.88 4.84
C PRO A 69 -11.41 -7.63 3.52
N ASP A 70 -10.80 -6.85 2.63
CA ASP A 70 -11.33 -6.58 1.27
C ASP A 70 -10.81 -7.56 0.20
N GLY A 71 -10.04 -8.56 0.63
CA GLY A 71 -9.43 -9.57 -0.23
C GLY A 71 -8.09 -9.16 -0.86
N VAL A 72 -7.64 -7.90 -0.71
CA VAL A 72 -6.36 -7.41 -1.24
C VAL A 72 -5.24 -7.57 -0.21
N ILE A 73 -4.06 -7.98 -0.64
CA ILE A 73 -2.85 -8.03 0.21
C ILE A 73 -1.95 -6.86 -0.18
N ARG A 74 -1.94 -5.82 0.65
CA ARG A 74 -1.15 -4.61 0.41
C ARG A 74 0.25 -4.75 1.01
N ALA A 75 1.25 -4.13 0.39
CA ALA A 75 2.63 -4.23 0.84
C ALA A 75 2.90 -3.49 2.16
N GLY A 76 2.16 -2.43 2.43
CA GLY A 76 2.20 -1.69 3.67
C GLY A 76 0.98 -1.98 4.53
N HIS A 77 1.19 -2.02 5.85
CA HIS A 77 0.12 -2.11 6.84
C HIS A 77 -0.88 -0.97 6.70
N SER A 78 -2.10 -1.22 7.18
CA SER A 78 -3.14 -0.19 7.32
C SER A 78 -2.61 1.11 7.92
N VAL A 79 -3.16 2.26 7.52
CA VAL A 79 -2.88 3.58 8.11
C VAL A 79 -3.70 3.87 9.37
N ILE A 80 -4.58 2.95 9.80
CA ILE A 80 -5.23 3.05 11.11
C ILE A 80 -4.15 3.13 12.19
N GLY A 81 -4.30 4.09 13.10
CA GLY A 81 -3.41 4.32 14.22
C GLY A 81 -2.11 5.07 13.89
N VAL A 82 -1.93 5.56 12.66
CA VAL A 82 -0.70 6.28 12.26
C VAL A 82 -0.36 7.44 13.21
N PRO A 83 -1.28 8.33 13.60
CA PRO A 83 -0.96 9.46 14.48
C PRO A 83 -0.32 9.04 15.82
N GLN A 84 -0.61 7.84 16.32
CA GLN A 84 -0.09 7.35 17.60
C GLN A 84 1.24 6.57 17.48
N ARG A 85 1.76 6.30 16.26
CA ARG A 85 2.99 5.49 16.07
C ARG A 85 4.27 6.21 16.48
N GLY A 86 4.30 7.54 16.37
CA GLY A 86 5.45 8.39 16.74
C GLY A 86 6.72 8.23 15.88
N SER A 87 6.81 7.19 15.04
CA SER A 87 7.88 7.00 14.07
C SER A 87 7.45 6.20 12.84
N ALA A 88 8.20 6.33 11.74
CA ALA A 88 8.02 5.59 10.50
C ALA A 88 9.36 5.17 9.88
N LYS A 89 9.31 4.23 8.91
CA LYS A 89 10.44 3.79 8.09
C LYS A 89 11.64 3.33 8.96
N GLY A 90 11.38 2.39 9.87
CA GLY A 90 12.40 1.86 10.79
C GLY A 90 13.03 2.91 11.71
N GLY A 91 12.29 3.96 12.07
CA GLY A 91 12.76 5.04 12.94
C GLY A 91 13.47 6.20 12.25
N MET A 92 13.57 6.19 10.90
CA MET A 92 14.16 7.28 10.12
C MET A 92 13.37 8.59 10.24
N ILE A 93 12.05 8.49 10.39
CA ILE A 93 11.15 9.65 10.53
C ILE A 93 10.55 9.58 11.94
N LYS A 94 10.77 10.59 12.78
CA LYS A 94 10.35 10.62 14.19
C LYS A 94 10.16 12.03 14.71
N GLY A 95 9.52 12.18 15.86
CA GLY A 95 9.36 13.48 16.54
C GLY A 95 8.59 14.49 15.68
N ALA A 96 9.07 15.74 15.63
CA ALA A 96 8.41 16.81 14.86
C ALA A 96 8.33 16.49 13.35
N ASP A 97 9.32 15.77 12.81
CA ASP A 97 9.34 15.37 11.40
C ASP A 97 8.27 14.32 11.08
N PHE A 98 7.78 13.56 12.07
CA PHE A 98 6.74 12.56 11.86
C PHE A 98 5.43 13.18 11.38
N ALA A 99 4.92 14.18 12.11
CA ALA A 99 3.71 14.89 11.72
C ALA A 99 3.94 15.68 10.43
N ARG A 100 5.09 16.35 10.29
CA ARG A 100 5.42 17.13 9.08
C ARG A 100 5.55 16.26 7.83
N ALA A 101 5.97 15.01 7.98
CA ALA A 101 6.06 14.02 6.91
C ALA A 101 4.77 13.18 6.75
N ALA A 102 3.64 13.62 7.31
CA ALA A 102 2.35 12.90 7.24
C ALA A 102 2.46 11.44 7.71
N GLY A 103 3.10 11.20 8.86
CA GLY A 103 3.27 9.87 9.42
C GLY A 103 4.16 8.94 8.58
N GLY A 104 5.05 9.51 7.76
CA GLY A 104 5.90 8.79 6.81
C GLY A 104 5.42 8.87 5.36
N GLY A 105 4.22 9.40 5.10
CA GLY A 105 3.68 9.61 3.76
C GLY A 105 4.57 10.47 2.86
N GLY A 106 5.37 11.38 3.41
CA GLY A 106 6.30 12.19 2.64
C GLY A 106 7.44 11.39 1.97
N PHE A 107 7.84 10.25 2.55
CA PHE A 107 8.73 9.31 1.86
C PHE A 107 8.05 8.74 0.60
N CYS A 108 6.79 8.28 0.75
CA CYS A 108 5.99 7.78 -0.36
C CYS A 108 5.83 8.84 -1.45
N TYR A 109 5.50 10.07 -1.06
CA TYR A 109 5.29 11.21 -1.95
C TYR A 109 6.45 11.42 -2.93
N GLN A 110 7.70 11.32 -2.47
CA GLN A 110 8.84 11.47 -3.36
C GLN A 110 9.31 10.16 -3.99
N HIS A 111 9.45 9.11 -3.19
CA HIS A 111 10.04 7.87 -3.68
C HIS A 111 9.11 7.11 -4.61
N PHE A 112 7.91 6.79 -4.12
CA PHE A 112 6.97 5.93 -4.84
C PHE A 112 6.09 6.71 -5.80
N LEU A 113 5.67 7.94 -5.50
CA LEU A 113 4.81 8.70 -6.42
C LEU A 113 5.63 9.41 -7.53
N GLN A 114 6.89 9.75 -7.27
CA GLN A 114 7.71 10.61 -8.15
C GLN A 114 9.06 10.00 -8.59
N LYS A 115 9.34 8.74 -8.24
CA LYS A 115 10.57 8.03 -8.62
C LYS A 115 11.86 8.69 -8.13
N VAL A 116 11.81 9.45 -7.04
CA VAL A 116 13.02 10.01 -6.42
C VAL A 116 13.81 8.87 -5.78
N PRO A 117 15.10 8.70 -6.09
CA PRO A 117 15.93 7.67 -5.44
C PRO A 117 15.90 7.81 -3.92
N GLU A 118 15.86 6.69 -3.18
CA GLU A 118 15.75 6.67 -1.71
C GLU A 118 16.80 7.58 -1.03
N SER A 119 18.03 7.59 -1.54
CA SER A 119 19.12 8.43 -1.03
C SER A 119 18.94 9.94 -1.22
N LYS A 120 17.95 10.37 -2.01
CA LYS A 120 17.62 11.77 -2.30
C LYS A 120 16.26 12.19 -1.76
N VAL A 121 15.59 11.32 -1.02
CA VAL A 121 14.28 11.62 -0.45
C VAL A 121 14.43 12.63 0.68
N ASN A 122 13.73 13.75 0.55
CA ASN A 122 13.37 14.64 1.64
C ASN A 122 11.95 14.27 2.14
N PRO A 123 11.82 13.66 3.34
CA PRO A 123 10.53 13.20 3.86
C PRO A 123 9.55 14.35 4.17
N THR A 124 10.00 15.61 4.19
CA THR A 124 9.13 16.79 4.41
C THR A 124 8.79 17.54 3.12
N ALA A 125 9.12 17.00 1.95
CA ALA A 125 8.88 17.68 0.66
C ALA A 125 7.40 17.73 0.23
N ILE A 126 6.54 16.95 0.88
CA ILE A 126 5.09 17.09 0.74
C ILE A 126 4.66 18.52 1.15
N PRO A 127 3.75 19.19 0.40
CA PRO A 127 3.20 20.48 0.82
C PRO A 127 2.64 20.42 2.24
N ALA A 128 2.89 21.45 3.05
CA ALA A 128 2.53 21.43 4.47
C ALA A 128 1.02 21.22 4.71
N GLU A 129 0.19 21.93 3.96
CA GLU A 129 -1.27 21.78 4.01
C GLU A 129 -1.72 20.34 3.67
N HIS A 130 -1.08 19.70 2.70
CA HIS A 130 -1.39 18.31 2.33
C HIS A 130 -0.94 17.32 3.40
N ALA A 131 0.19 17.59 4.08
CA ALA A 131 0.63 16.77 5.19
C ALA A 131 -0.33 16.85 6.38
N GLU A 132 -0.78 18.06 6.71
CA GLU A 132 -1.79 18.29 7.74
C GLU A 132 -3.12 17.63 7.38
N ALA A 133 -3.53 17.70 6.12
CA ALA A 133 -4.76 17.07 5.63
C ALA A 133 -4.70 15.54 5.77
N LEU A 134 -3.59 14.91 5.36
CA LEU A 134 -3.37 13.48 5.55
C LEU A 134 -3.40 13.09 7.04
N MET A 135 -2.73 13.84 7.91
CA MET A 135 -2.76 13.56 9.35
C MET A 135 -4.16 13.71 9.95
N ALA A 136 -4.93 14.73 9.54
CA ALA A 136 -6.31 14.91 9.97
C ALA A 136 -7.20 13.76 9.49
N TYR A 137 -6.97 13.26 8.27
CA TYR A 137 -7.65 12.09 7.75
C TYR A 137 -7.31 10.83 8.55
N PHE A 138 -6.02 10.57 8.78
CA PHE A 138 -5.57 9.42 9.56
C PHE A 138 -6.11 9.44 10.99
N GLU A 139 -6.17 10.60 11.62
CA GLU A 139 -6.82 10.75 12.94
C GLU A 139 -8.30 10.38 12.88
N ALA A 140 -9.02 10.91 11.90
CA ALA A 140 -10.46 10.68 11.75
C ALA A 140 -10.81 9.20 11.52
N ILE A 141 -10.06 8.49 10.66
CA ILE A 141 -10.31 7.05 10.42
C ILE A 141 -9.82 6.16 11.55
N SER A 142 -8.85 6.63 12.35
CA SER A 142 -8.33 5.83 13.46
C SER A 142 -9.31 5.74 14.61
N ASP A 143 -10.15 6.75 14.83
CA ASP A 143 -11.13 6.80 15.92
C ASP A 143 -10.52 6.40 17.28
N GLY A 144 -9.32 6.94 17.57
CA GLY A 144 -8.55 6.64 18.78
C GLY A 144 -7.93 5.25 18.86
N LYS A 145 -8.09 4.38 17.86
CA LYS A 145 -7.44 3.05 17.78
C LYS A 145 -5.94 3.21 17.54
N LYS A 146 -5.13 2.33 18.16
CA LYS A 146 -3.67 2.30 18.02
C LYS A 146 -3.17 1.67 16.71
N GLY A 147 -4.07 1.07 15.93
CA GLY A 147 -3.71 0.36 14.69
C GLY A 147 -2.97 -0.96 14.91
N PRO A 148 -2.64 -1.67 13.81
CA PRO A 148 -1.93 -2.94 13.87
C PRO A 148 -0.57 -2.76 14.54
N GLN A 149 -0.20 -3.71 15.39
CA GLN A 149 1.13 -3.76 16.02
C GLN A 149 2.02 -4.66 15.19
N PHE A 150 3.12 -4.11 14.66
CA PHE A 150 4.06 -4.83 13.83
C PHE A 150 5.47 -4.33 14.06
N GLU A 151 6.45 -5.21 13.87
CA GLU A 151 7.85 -4.84 13.85
C GLU A 151 8.34 -4.76 12.40
N MET A 152 8.79 -3.58 11.99
CA MET A 152 9.32 -3.38 10.64
C MET A 152 10.81 -3.67 10.62
N GLN A 153 11.20 -4.83 10.10
CA GLN A 153 12.60 -5.16 9.86
C GLN A 153 13.04 -4.67 8.47
N MET A 154 13.84 -3.60 8.45
CA MET A 154 14.50 -3.14 7.23
C MET A 154 15.76 -4.00 6.99
N LEU A 155 15.71 -4.87 5.98
CA LEU A 155 16.86 -5.69 5.60
C LEU A 155 17.93 -4.86 4.90
N ASP A 156 19.21 -5.13 5.16
CA ASP A 156 20.33 -4.61 4.37
C ASP A 156 20.53 -5.42 3.08
N ALA A 157 21.52 -5.05 2.25
CA ALA A 157 21.75 -5.71 0.96
C ALA A 157 22.09 -7.21 1.08
N THR A 158 22.84 -7.59 2.11
CA THR A 158 23.25 -8.99 2.34
C THR A 158 22.04 -9.79 2.80
N ALA A 159 21.32 -9.32 3.82
CA ALA A 159 20.15 -9.99 4.35
C ALA A 159 19.02 -10.14 3.31
N LYS A 160 18.86 -9.16 2.40
CA LYS A 160 17.92 -9.28 1.26
C LYS A 160 18.31 -10.40 0.30
N THR A 161 19.61 -10.58 0.06
CA THR A 161 20.12 -11.61 -0.85
C THR A 161 19.93 -12.99 -0.21
N GLU A 162 20.35 -13.15 1.04
CA GLU A 162 20.17 -14.40 1.80
C GLU A 162 18.69 -14.80 1.91
N ALA A 163 17.81 -13.85 2.20
CA ALA A 163 16.36 -14.11 2.22
C ALA A 163 15.84 -14.54 0.85
N GLY A 164 16.30 -13.90 -0.23
CA GLY A 164 15.90 -14.25 -1.59
C GLY A 164 16.34 -15.67 -1.99
N GLU A 165 17.58 -16.05 -1.65
CA GLU A 165 18.12 -17.39 -1.89
C GLU A 165 17.37 -18.46 -1.07
N LYS A 166 17.15 -18.20 0.22
CA LYS A 166 16.36 -19.07 1.10
C LYS A 166 14.97 -19.32 0.53
N ILE A 167 14.23 -18.27 0.18
CA ILE A 167 12.88 -18.38 -0.36
C ILE A 167 12.86 -19.11 -1.71
N ALA A 168 13.80 -18.81 -2.60
CA ALA A 168 13.88 -19.44 -3.92
C ALA A 168 14.18 -20.95 -3.86
N ALA A 169 14.81 -21.42 -2.78
CA ALA A 169 15.07 -22.85 -2.54
C ALA A 169 13.85 -23.60 -1.97
N MET A 170 12.79 -22.89 -1.55
CA MET A 170 11.58 -23.51 -1.02
C MET A 170 10.72 -24.09 -2.15
N THR A 171 10.03 -25.20 -1.86
CA THR A 171 9.02 -25.73 -2.78
C THR A 171 7.75 -24.89 -2.69
N GLY A 172 7.26 -24.39 -3.83
CA GLY A 172 6.04 -23.60 -3.90
C GLY A 172 4.88 -24.36 -4.56
N ASP A 173 3.66 -23.91 -4.27
CA ASP A 173 2.40 -24.37 -4.87
C ASP A 173 1.91 -23.34 -5.91
N THR A 174 1.83 -23.75 -7.18
CA THR A 174 1.46 -22.86 -8.30
C THR A 174 0.03 -22.35 -8.20
N LYS A 175 -0.91 -23.17 -7.69
CA LYS A 175 -2.32 -22.78 -7.54
C LYS A 175 -2.46 -21.73 -6.45
N LYS A 176 -1.84 -21.96 -5.29
CA LYS A 176 -1.78 -20.94 -4.22
C LYS A 176 -1.03 -19.69 -4.68
N GLY A 177 0.02 -19.86 -5.48
CA GLY A 177 0.79 -18.77 -6.07
C GLY A 177 -0.06 -17.85 -6.95
N TRP A 178 -0.95 -18.41 -7.75
CA TRP A 178 -1.90 -17.66 -8.55
C TRP A 178 -2.91 -16.88 -7.69
N GLU A 179 -3.47 -17.52 -6.66
CA GLU A 179 -4.38 -16.88 -5.71
C GLU A 179 -3.71 -15.69 -5.01
N LEU A 180 -2.49 -15.88 -4.52
CA LEU A 180 -1.70 -14.83 -3.86
C LEU A 180 -1.30 -13.73 -4.85
N TRP A 181 -0.91 -14.07 -6.08
CA TRP A 181 -0.64 -13.10 -7.14
C TRP A 181 -1.86 -12.19 -7.38
N GLY A 182 -3.04 -12.80 -7.49
CA GLY A 182 -4.32 -12.11 -7.69
C GLY A 182 -4.68 -11.13 -6.57
N ARG A 183 -4.14 -11.31 -5.37
CA ARG A 183 -4.43 -10.47 -4.20
C ARG A 183 -3.32 -9.47 -3.90
N ALA A 184 -2.07 -9.82 -4.14
CA ALA A 184 -0.90 -9.02 -3.77
C ALA A 184 -0.29 -8.25 -4.95
N CYS A 185 -0.22 -8.87 -6.13
CA CYS A 185 0.66 -8.39 -7.21
C CYS A 185 -0.10 -7.61 -8.28
N VAL A 186 -1.38 -7.91 -8.51
CA VAL A 186 -2.16 -7.39 -9.66
C VAL A 186 -2.33 -5.87 -9.68
N VAL A 187 -2.29 -5.21 -8.53
CA VAL A 187 -2.38 -3.74 -8.43
C VAL A 187 -1.27 -3.08 -9.25
N CYS A 188 -0.06 -3.63 -9.19
CA CYS A 188 1.09 -3.13 -9.93
C CYS A 188 1.37 -3.90 -11.21
N HIS A 189 1.13 -5.21 -11.20
CA HIS A 189 1.40 -6.14 -12.29
C HIS A 189 0.09 -6.80 -12.76
N PRO A 190 -0.72 -6.15 -13.62
CA PRO A 190 -2.08 -6.59 -13.94
C PRO A 190 -2.18 -8.04 -14.41
N THR A 191 -1.16 -8.52 -15.12
CA THR A 191 -0.93 -9.93 -15.39
C THR A 191 0.58 -10.21 -15.40
N PRO A 192 1.04 -11.45 -15.27
CA PRO A 192 2.47 -11.76 -15.39
C PRO A 192 3.07 -11.30 -16.74
N LYS A 193 2.25 -11.27 -17.80
CA LYS A 193 2.66 -11.04 -19.19
C LYS A 193 2.40 -9.61 -19.69
N LYS A 194 1.85 -8.71 -18.86
CA LYS A 194 1.49 -7.33 -19.25
C LYS A 194 2.07 -6.33 -18.23
N ALA A 195 2.69 -5.27 -18.75
CA ALA A 195 3.12 -4.15 -17.91
C ALA A 195 1.92 -3.34 -17.40
N GLY A 196 2.05 -2.79 -16.19
CA GLY A 196 1.15 -1.80 -15.60
C GLY A 196 1.96 -0.68 -14.98
N ILE A 197 1.66 -0.33 -13.73
CA ILE A 197 2.55 0.51 -12.90
C ILE A 197 3.92 -0.18 -12.78
N GLY A 198 3.90 -1.48 -12.50
CA GLY A 198 5.06 -2.35 -12.48
C GLY A 198 5.43 -2.85 -13.88
N ILE A 199 6.68 -3.27 -14.04
CA ILE A 199 7.17 -3.83 -15.30
C ILE A 199 6.47 -5.15 -15.65
N GLN A 200 6.48 -5.51 -16.93
CA GLN A 200 6.17 -6.88 -17.36
C GLN A 200 7.22 -7.85 -16.78
N LEU A 201 6.76 -8.87 -16.06
CA LEU A 201 7.64 -9.87 -15.42
C LEU A 201 7.98 -11.01 -16.38
N VAL A 202 6.97 -11.59 -17.01
CA VAL A 202 7.09 -12.71 -17.94
C VAL A 202 7.10 -12.17 -19.38
N ARG A 203 8.25 -12.29 -20.04
CA ARG A 203 8.45 -11.86 -21.43
C ARG A 203 8.10 -12.98 -22.42
N THR A 204 7.98 -12.60 -23.69
CA THR A 204 7.73 -13.54 -24.80
C THR A 204 8.82 -14.60 -24.94
N ARG A 205 10.05 -14.30 -24.53
CA ARG A 205 11.15 -15.27 -24.45
C ARG A 205 11.55 -15.46 -22.99
N PRO A 206 11.77 -16.70 -22.53
CA PRO A 206 12.25 -16.95 -21.18
C PRO A 206 13.63 -16.31 -20.97
N PRO A 207 13.98 -15.91 -19.74
CA PRO A 207 15.33 -15.46 -19.43
C PRO A 207 16.32 -16.62 -19.61
N ARG A 208 17.58 -16.30 -19.91
CA ARG A 208 18.67 -17.29 -20.04
C ARG A 208 18.86 -18.10 -18.75
N ASP A 209 18.56 -17.49 -17.61
CA ASP A 209 18.70 -18.07 -16.28
C ASP A 209 17.42 -17.77 -15.48
N ILE A 210 16.55 -18.77 -15.40
CA ILE A 210 15.28 -18.70 -14.67
C ILE A 210 15.55 -18.64 -13.16
N ASP A 211 16.47 -19.46 -12.65
CA ASP A 211 16.75 -19.54 -11.21
C ASP A 211 17.27 -18.21 -10.66
N LYS A 212 18.22 -17.59 -11.36
CA LYS A 212 18.71 -16.24 -11.01
C LYS A 212 17.63 -15.17 -11.13
N THR A 213 16.63 -15.38 -11.98
CA THR A 213 15.49 -14.46 -12.08
C THR A 213 14.52 -14.64 -10.90
N ILE A 214 14.25 -15.88 -10.51
CA ILE A 214 13.44 -16.22 -9.33
C ILE A 214 14.07 -15.68 -8.04
N ILE A 215 15.38 -15.91 -7.82
CA ILE A 215 16.10 -15.35 -6.65
C ILE A 215 15.97 -13.83 -6.61
N ARG A 216 16.19 -13.16 -7.75
CA ARG A 216 16.07 -11.70 -7.84
C ARG A 216 14.67 -11.22 -7.48
N TRP A 217 13.62 -11.91 -7.94
CA TRP A 217 12.25 -11.56 -7.59
C TRP A 217 11.96 -11.79 -6.10
N ALA A 218 12.41 -12.91 -5.53
CA ALA A 218 12.33 -13.17 -4.08
C ALA A 218 12.97 -12.03 -3.27
N THR A 219 14.21 -11.64 -3.63
CA THR A 219 14.94 -10.51 -3.04
C THR A 219 14.15 -9.21 -3.12
N LYS A 220 13.47 -8.94 -4.24
CA LYS A 220 12.67 -7.71 -4.41
C LYS A 220 11.34 -7.74 -3.67
N ILE A 221 10.66 -8.89 -3.61
CA ILE A 221 9.41 -9.03 -2.85
C ILE A 221 9.68 -8.85 -1.36
N ARG A 222 10.69 -9.53 -0.81
CA ARG A 222 11.01 -9.45 0.64
C ARG A 222 11.73 -8.15 1.01
N GLY A 223 12.61 -7.66 0.15
CA GLY A 223 13.53 -6.56 0.46
C GLY A 223 13.21 -5.22 -0.18
N GLY A 224 12.23 -5.18 -1.07
CA GLY A 224 11.90 -4.00 -1.87
C GLY A 224 12.88 -3.79 -3.04
N GLY A 225 12.39 -3.02 -4.02
CA GLY A 225 13.16 -2.55 -5.18
C GLY A 225 13.20 -1.03 -5.25
N SER A 226 13.58 -0.50 -6.41
CA SER A 226 13.61 0.95 -6.61
C SER A 226 12.24 1.61 -6.54
N LEU A 227 11.18 0.91 -6.97
CA LEU A 227 9.78 1.38 -6.93
C LEU A 227 8.82 0.25 -6.51
N MET A 228 9.38 -0.91 -6.20
CA MET A 228 8.61 -2.05 -5.70
C MET A 228 8.68 -1.98 -4.18
N PRO A 229 7.54 -1.83 -3.48
CA PRO A 229 7.54 -1.88 -2.02
C PRO A 229 7.97 -3.29 -1.56
N PHE A 230 8.52 -3.38 -0.36
CA PHE A 230 8.80 -4.68 0.25
C PHE A 230 7.54 -5.20 0.94
N TYR A 231 7.40 -6.52 1.03
CA TYR A 231 6.40 -7.19 1.84
C TYR A 231 7.05 -7.69 3.13
N ALA A 232 6.54 -7.24 4.28
CA ALA A 232 6.96 -7.72 5.58
C ALA A 232 6.54 -9.19 5.80
N SER A 233 7.19 -9.89 6.73
CA SER A 233 7.00 -11.34 6.96
C SER A 233 5.63 -11.70 7.51
N ASP A 234 4.98 -10.75 8.18
CA ASP A 234 3.61 -10.83 8.68
C ASP A 234 2.55 -10.57 7.60
N ILE A 235 2.91 -9.88 6.51
CA ILE A 235 2.01 -9.66 5.35
C ILE A 235 2.09 -10.79 4.34
N LEU A 236 3.31 -11.17 3.94
CA LEU A 236 3.57 -12.37 3.13
C LEU A 236 4.64 -13.19 3.81
N SER A 237 4.33 -14.44 4.15
CA SER A 237 5.32 -15.38 4.66
C SER A 237 6.32 -15.77 3.57
N ASP A 238 7.47 -16.34 3.96
CA ASP A 238 8.45 -16.86 2.99
C ASP A 238 7.83 -17.93 2.07
N GLN A 239 6.91 -18.75 2.61
CA GLN A 239 6.19 -19.76 1.84
C GLN A 239 5.19 -19.14 0.86
N ASP A 240 4.52 -18.05 1.22
CA ASP A 240 3.63 -17.32 0.30
C ASP A 240 4.41 -16.78 -0.90
N ILE A 241 5.58 -16.20 -0.64
CA ILE A 241 6.48 -15.73 -1.70
C ILE A 241 6.94 -16.93 -2.56
N ALA A 242 7.32 -18.05 -1.96
CA ALA A 242 7.70 -19.26 -2.71
C ALA A 242 6.57 -19.77 -3.61
N ASN A 243 5.31 -19.72 -3.15
CA ASN A 243 4.14 -20.07 -3.95
C ASN A 243 3.98 -19.13 -5.16
N ILE A 244 4.06 -17.81 -4.94
CA ILE A 244 4.01 -16.80 -6.02
C ILE A 244 5.12 -17.06 -7.05
N LEU A 245 6.34 -17.37 -6.58
CA LEU A 245 7.48 -17.63 -7.45
C LEU A 245 7.31 -18.94 -8.25
N ALA A 246 6.73 -19.98 -7.67
CA ALA A 246 6.40 -21.21 -8.38
C ALA A 246 5.42 -20.95 -9.53
N PHE A 247 4.34 -20.18 -9.26
CA PHE A 247 3.42 -19.74 -10.31
C PHE A 247 4.14 -18.95 -11.41
N LEU A 248 4.97 -17.96 -11.05
CA LEU A 248 5.69 -17.16 -12.04
C LEU A 248 6.71 -17.97 -12.85
N ARG A 249 7.36 -18.96 -12.24
CA ARG A 249 8.24 -19.91 -12.94
C ARG A 249 7.47 -20.68 -14.00
N GLU A 250 6.34 -21.27 -13.65
CA GLU A 250 5.46 -21.97 -14.61
C GLU A 250 5.07 -21.05 -15.78
N GLN A 251 4.72 -19.79 -15.47
CA GLN A 251 4.41 -18.81 -16.50
C GLN A 251 5.59 -18.51 -17.45
N MET A 252 6.82 -18.44 -16.95
CA MET A 252 8.02 -18.26 -17.79
C MET A 252 8.34 -19.50 -18.61
N GLU A 253 8.22 -20.69 -18.04
CA GLU A 253 8.50 -21.94 -18.75
C GLU A 253 7.45 -22.21 -19.82
N SER A 254 6.21 -21.75 -19.64
CA SER A 254 5.16 -21.81 -20.64
C SER A 254 5.46 -21.01 -21.91
N THR A 255 6.33 -19.98 -21.85
CA THR A 255 6.71 -19.19 -23.05
C THR A 255 7.87 -19.80 -23.83
N ALA A 256 8.47 -20.88 -23.32
CA ALA A 256 9.49 -21.65 -24.03
C ALA A 256 8.90 -22.72 -24.99
N ARG A 257 7.58 -22.96 -24.90
CA ARG A 257 6.82 -23.89 -25.74
C ARG A 257 6.16 -23.16 -26.90
#